data_AF-A0A4S4FZ17-F1
#
_entry.id   AF-A0A4S4FZ17-F1
#
_cell.length_a   1.000
_cell.length_b   1.000
_cell.length_c   1.000
_cell.angle_alpha   90.00
_cell.angle_beta   90.00
_cell.angle_gamma   90.00
#
_symmetry.space_group_name_H-M   'P 1'
#
loop_
_entity.id
_entity.type
_entity.pdbx_description
1 polymer ?
#
loop_
_entity_poly.entity_id
_entity_poly.type
_entity_poly.pdbx_seq_one_letter_code
_entity_poly.pdbx_strand_id
1 'polypeptide(L)'
;MANKYGIAIDYRRCIGCGSCSVSCKLENNLPNDVWYCTVNTVGGAGKDCPGGSYGANTIAYQPLRCQHCENPACVAVCPTGATAKDEETGIVTQDTETCIGCQSCVEACPYQAIGAGVRTYLEAEPEFLVGFPVGNSEAPAHVKNTVEKCNLCYQRISEGDLPACVEGCPTYAMTFGDLNDPESDISKLIAERESEQLLVDAGTGPCMYYLK
;
A
#
# COMPACT_ATOMS: atom_id res chain seq x y z
N MET A 1 21.01 7.95 -10.37
CA MET A 1 19.67 7.79 -10.98
C MET A 1 18.66 8.16 -9.91
N ALA A 2 17.46 8.59 -10.29
CA ALA A 2 16.37 8.69 -9.33
C ALA A 2 16.02 7.28 -8.80
N ASN A 3 15.67 7.20 -7.53
CA ASN A 3 15.26 5.96 -6.89
C ASN A 3 13.83 5.62 -7.35
N LYS A 4 13.53 4.33 -7.41
CA LYS A 4 12.19 3.81 -7.67
C LYS A 4 11.83 2.82 -6.58
N TYR A 5 11.25 3.33 -5.50
CA TYR A 5 10.97 2.48 -4.35
C TYR A 5 9.78 1.54 -4.59
N GLY A 6 9.94 0.29 -4.15
CA GLY A 6 8.93 -0.76 -4.25
C GLY A 6 8.95 -1.70 -3.05
N ILE A 7 8.00 -2.63 -3.03
CA ILE A 7 7.97 -3.74 -2.05
C ILE A 7 7.71 -5.06 -2.76
N ALA A 8 8.53 -6.06 -2.47
CA ALA A 8 8.24 -7.45 -2.78
C ALA A 8 7.55 -8.13 -1.58
N ILE A 9 6.50 -8.91 -1.84
CA ILE A 9 5.68 -9.62 -0.86
C ILE A 9 5.75 -11.12 -1.16
N ASP A 10 6.31 -11.91 -0.25
CA ASP A 10 6.43 -13.36 -0.37
C ASP A 10 5.18 -14.08 0.15
N TYR A 11 4.38 -14.63 -0.77
CA TYR A 11 3.16 -15.37 -0.40
C TYR A 11 3.45 -16.61 0.44
N ARG A 12 4.62 -17.25 0.28
CA ARG A 12 4.96 -18.46 1.06
C ARG A 12 5.26 -18.14 2.52
N ARG A 13 5.65 -16.90 2.82
CA ARG A 13 5.91 -16.41 4.19
C ARG A 13 4.72 -15.67 4.79
N CYS A 14 3.76 -15.23 3.98
CA CYS A 14 2.61 -14.49 4.47
C CYS A 14 1.61 -15.41 5.16
N ILE A 15 1.52 -15.30 6.50
CA ILE A 15 0.60 -16.09 7.32
C ILE A 15 -0.73 -15.38 7.62
N GLY A 16 -1.02 -14.25 6.96
CA GLY A 16 -2.29 -13.55 7.15
C GLY A 16 -2.48 -12.80 8.47
N CYS A 17 -1.43 -12.66 9.30
CA CYS A 17 -1.54 -12.15 10.67
C CYS A 17 -2.05 -10.70 10.83
N GLY A 18 -2.05 -9.89 9.78
CA GLY A 18 -2.50 -8.49 9.83
C GLY A 18 -1.56 -7.51 10.55
N SER A 19 -0.39 -7.94 11.01
CA SER A 19 0.57 -7.07 11.70
C SER A 19 0.95 -5.85 10.86
N CYS A 20 1.17 -6.05 9.56
CA CYS A 20 1.47 -4.96 8.63
C CYS A 20 0.37 -3.89 8.53
N SER A 21 -0.90 -4.29 8.65
CA SER A 21 -2.04 -3.36 8.69
C SER A 21 -2.02 -2.53 9.97
N VAL A 22 -1.79 -3.19 11.12
CA VAL A 22 -1.77 -2.52 12.43
C VAL A 22 -0.56 -1.59 12.55
N SER A 23 0.63 -2.04 12.17
CA SER A 23 1.85 -1.21 12.15
C SER A 23 1.67 0.00 11.25
N CYS A 24 1.07 -0.18 10.06
CA CYS A 24 0.81 0.93 9.16
C CYS A 24 -0.23 1.92 9.73
N LYS A 25 -1.27 1.42 10.40
CA LYS A 25 -2.31 2.24 11.06
C LYS A 25 -1.73 3.11 12.16
N LEU A 26 -0.92 2.54 13.03
CA LEU A 26 -0.24 3.28 14.10
C LEU A 26 0.76 4.27 13.50
N GLU A 27 1.66 3.81 12.63
CA GLU A 27 2.74 4.65 12.09
C GLU A 27 2.22 5.90 11.38
N ASN A 28 1.15 5.77 10.60
CA ASN A 28 0.63 6.86 9.79
C ASN A 28 -0.55 7.57 10.46
N ASN A 29 -0.77 7.37 11.77
CA ASN A 29 -1.87 7.99 12.52
C ASN A 29 -3.26 7.79 11.90
N LEU A 30 -3.54 6.66 11.23
CA LEU A 30 -4.76 6.56 10.42
C LEU A 30 -6.04 6.63 11.29
N PRO A 31 -7.05 7.44 10.88
CA PRO A 31 -8.35 7.50 11.54
C PRO A 31 -9.05 6.14 11.59
N ASN A 32 -10.03 5.96 12.45
CA ASN A 32 -10.67 4.67 12.76
C ASN A 32 -11.03 3.84 11.51
N ASP A 33 -11.66 4.46 10.52
CA ASP A 33 -12.15 3.78 9.31
C ASP A 33 -11.17 3.79 8.12
N VAL A 34 -9.94 4.25 8.33
CA VAL A 34 -8.92 4.33 7.29
C VAL A 34 -7.87 3.23 7.45
N TRP A 35 -7.56 2.57 6.34
CA TRP A 35 -6.54 1.52 6.26
C TRP A 35 -5.73 1.64 4.96
N TYR A 36 -4.45 1.93 5.08
CA TYR A 36 -3.53 2.01 3.92
C TYR A 36 -3.04 0.65 3.43
N CYS A 37 -3.02 -0.34 4.34
CA CYS A 37 -2.59 -1.70 4.06
C CYS A 37 -3.62 -2.67 4.63
N THR A 38 -4.18 -3.53 3.77
CA THR A 38 -5.14 -4.56 4.14
C THR A 38 -4.57 -5.94 3.82
N VAL A 39 -5.08 -6.99 4.45
CA VAL A 39 -4.71 -8.38 4.16
C VAL A 39 -5.98 -9.13 3.76
N ASN A 40 -6.08 -9.41 2.46
CA ASN A 40 -7.22 -10.09 1.85
C ASN A 40 -7.02 -11.61 1.91
N THR A 41 -8.09 -12.35 2.21
CA THR A 41 -8.08 -13.82 2.09
C THR A 41 -8.49 -14.20 0.67
N VAL A 42 -7.71 -15.04 0.01
CA VAL A 42 -7.94 -15.48 -1.37
C VAL A 42 -8.55 -16.87 -1.39
N GLY A 43 -9.60 -17.05 -2.20
CA GLY A 43 -10.27 -18.34 -2.45
C GLY A 43 -11.43 -18.68 -1.50
N GLY A 44 -11.51 -18.02 -0.35
CA GLY A 44 -12.58 -18.22 0.63
C GLY A 44 -13.85 -17.40 0.39
N ALA A 45 -14.94 -17.77 1.06
CA ALA A 45 -16.21 -17.03 1.06
C ALA A 45 -16.15 -15.70 1.86
N GLY A 46 -15.08 -15.47 2.61
CA GLY A 46 -14.91 -14.30 3.45
C GLY A 46 -13.50 -14.23 4.06
N LYS A 47 -13.28 -13.21 4.87
CA LYS A 47 -12.02 -13.04 5.60
C LYS A 47 -11.78 -14.24 6.51
N ASP A 48 -10.55 -14.77 6.47
CA ASP A 48 -10.07 -15.92 7.25
C ASP A 48 -10.86 -17.22 7.03
N CYS A 49 -11.63 -17.29 5.94
CA CYS A 49 -12.28 -18.52 5.49
C CYS A 49 -11.40 -19.21 4.44
N PRO A 50 -11.05 -20.49 4.59
CA PRO A 50 -10.37 -21.22 3.53
C PRO A 50 -11.30 -21.45 2.34
N GLY A 51 -10.74 -21.46 1.14
CA GLY A 51 -11.40 -21.89 -0.08
C GLY A 51 -11.31 -23.39 -0.30
N GLY A 52 -12.12 -23.91 -1.22
CA GLY A 52 -12.12 -25.32 -1.61
C GLY A 52 -13.26 -26.13 -0.99
N SER A 53 -13.05 -27.45 -0.92
CA SER A 53 -14.02 -28.40 -0.38
C SER A 53 -13.42 -29.16 0.81
N TYR A 54 -14.29 -29.69 1.68
CA TYR A 54 -13.87 -30.46 2.85
C TYR A 54 -12.84 -31.54 2.49
N GLY A 55 -11.67 -31.51 3.14
CA GLY A 55 -10.55 -32.42 2.86
C GLY A 55 -9.57 -31.95 1.77
N ALA A 56 -9.88 -30.87 1.05
CA ALA A 56 -9.05 -30.26 0.00
C ALA A 56 -9.09 -28.72 0.05
N ASN A 57 -9.08 -28.18 1.27
CA ASN A 57 -9.14 -26.74 1.50
C ASN A 57 -7.77 -26.09 1.36
N THR A 58 -7.73 -24.86 0.86
CA THR A 58 -6.53 -24.02 0.82
C THR A 58 -6.85 -22.63 1.32
N ILE A 59 -5.84 -21.96 1.89
CA ILE A 59 -5.95 -20.56 2.29
C ILE A 59 -4.69 -19.84 1.83
N ALA A 60 -4.89 -18.68 1.22
CA ALA A 60 -3.81 -17.79 0.82
C ALA A 60 -4.19 -16.36 1.22
N TYR A 61 -3.17 -15.55 1.44
CA TYR A 61 -3.34 -14.18 1.89
C TYR A 61 -2.65 -13.23 0.91
N GLN A 62 -3.36 -12.16 0.56
CA GLN A 62 -2.87 -11.12 -0.32
C GLN A 62 -2.88 -9.77 0.42
N PRO A 63 -1.73 -9.36 0.97
CA PRO A 63 -1.55 -7.98 1.41
C PRO A 63 -1.75 -7.01 0.24
N LEU A 64 -2.61 -6.03 0.42
CA LEU A 64 -2.93 -5.01 -0.57
C LEU A 64 -2.69 -3.63 0.01
N ARG A 65 -2.08 -2.76 -0.80
CA ARG A 65 -1.82 -1.35 -0.53
C ARG A 65 -1.69 -0.61 -1.85
N CYS A 66 -1.58 0.73 -1.81
CA CYS A 66 -1.27 1.49 -3.02
C CYS A 66 -0.02 0.92 -3.70
N GLN A 67 -0.10 0.72 -5.01
CA GLN A 67 0.95 0.03 -5.76
C GLN A 67 2.07 0.98 -6.22
N HIS A 68 1.95 2.28 -5.93
CA HIS A 68 2.89 3.34 -6.33
C HIS A 68 3.36 3.21 -7.79
N CYS A 69 2.39 3.09 -8.69
CA CYS A 69 2.57 2.76 -10.10
C CYS A 69 3.58 3.67 -10.84
N GLU A 70 4.23 3.10 -11.86
CA GLU A 70 5.10 3.82 -12.78
C GLU A 70 4.33 4.84 -13.62
N ASN A 71 3.17 4.41 -14.13
CA ASN A 71 2.21 5.18 -14.90
C ASN A 71 0.89 5.27 -14.12
N PRO A 72 0.78 6.14 -13.09
CA PRO A 72 -0.39 6.13 -12.21
C PRO A 72 -1.60 6.75 -12.89
N ALA A 73 -2.63 5.93 -13.15
CA ALA A 73 -3.93 6.41 -13.66
C ALA A 73 -4.54 7.51 -12.78
N CYS A 74 -4.38 7.39 -11.46
CA CYS A 74 -4.83 8.36 -10.48
C CYS A 74 -4.18 9.75 -10.61
N VAL A 75 -2.92 9.84 -11.06
CA VAL A 75 -2.23 11.11 -11.33
C VAL A 75 -2.76 11.74 -12.61
N ALA A 76 -2.94 10.93 -13.66
CA ALA A 76 -3.42 11.41 -14.96
C ALA A 76 -4.82 12.07 -14.91
N VAL A 77 -5.65 11.69 -13.94
CA VAL A 77 -7.02 12.23 -13.79
C VAL A 77 -7.16 13.33 -12.73
N CYS A 78 -6.09 13.69 -12.03
CA CYS A 78 -6.18 14.67 -10.95
C CYS A 78 -6.20 16.10 -11.50
N PRO A 79 -7.30 16.86 -11.35
CA PRO A 79 -7.42 18.18 -11.98
C PRO A 79 -6.58 19.26 -11.29
N THR A 80 -6.23 19.06 -10.00
CA THR A 80 -5.49 20.06 -9.20
C THR A 80 -4.01 19.74 -9.04
N GLY A 81 -3.57 18.55 -9.44
CA GLY A 81 -2.20 18.07 -9.18
C GLY A 81 -1.97 17.58 -7.74
N ALA A 82 -3.03 17.45 -6.92
CA ALA A 82 -2.94 16.98 -5.54
C ALA A 82 -2.37 15.56 -5.39
N THR A 83 -2.45 14.71 -6.42
CA THR A 83 -1.70 13.45 -6.45
C THR A 83 -0.71 13.53 -7.59
N ALA A 84 0.57 13.35 -7.28
CA ALA A 84 1.69 13.46 -8.20
C ALA A 84 2.62 12.27 -8.03
N LYS A 85 3.58 12.10 -8.94
CA LYS A 85 4.68 11.16 -8.77
C LYS A 85 5.91 11.96 -8.37
N ASP A 86 6.51 11.58 -7.26
CA ASP A 86 7.79 12.15 -6.84
C ASP A 86 8.91 11.64 -7.75
N GLU A 87 9.66 12.55 -8.36
CA GLU A 87 10.67 12.21 -9.36
C GLU A 87 11.92 11.59 -8.76
N GLU A 88 12.24 11.87 -7.49
CA GLU A 88 13.45 11.36 -6.83
C GLU A 88 13.26 9.97 -6.25
N THR A 89 12.05 9.65 -5.79
CA THR A 89 11.74 8.41 -5.05
C THR A 89 10.81 7.46 -5.81
N GLY A 90 10.11 7.96 -6.83
CA GLY A 90 9.06 7.24 -7.54
C GLY A 90 7.76 7.08 -6.75
N ILE A 91 7.66 7.64 -5.54
CA ILE A 91 6.47 7.54 -4.70
C ILE A 91 5.34 8.36 -5.32
N VAL A 92 4.20 7.72 -5.58
CA VAL A 92 2.97 8.48 -5.85
C VAL A 92 2.53 9.16 -4.56
N THR A 93 2.52 10.49 -4.52
CA THR A 93 2.20 11.34 -3.37
C THR A 93 0.74 11.76 -3.36
N GLN A 94 0.28 12.30 -2.24
CA GLN A 94 -1.06 12.85 -2.06
C GLN A 94 -0.94 14.05 -1.14
N ASP A 95 -1.09 15.24 -1.69
CA ASP A 95 -1.14 16.51 -0.98
C ASP A 95 -2.59 16.81 -0.60
N THR A 96 -2.84 16.91 0.71
CA THR A 96 -4.16 17.20 1.27
C THR A 96 -4.53 18.68 1.17
N GLU A 97 -3.56 19.60 1.06
CA GLU A 97 -3.84 21.04 0.97
C GLU A 97 -4.39 21.41 -0.42
N THR A 98 -3.85 20.77 -1.47
CA THR A 98 -4.30 20.97 -2.86
C THR A 98 -5.48 20.07 -3.24
N CYS A 99 -5.81 19.06 -2.41
CA CYS A 99 -6.89 18.13 -2.69
C CYS A 99 -8.27 18.77 -2.51
N ILE A 100 -9.08 18.74 -3.56
CA ILE A 100 -10.47 19.25 -3.53
C ILE A 100 -11.52 18.15 -3.30
N GLY A 101 -11.10 16.91 -3.00
CA GLY A 101 -12.03 15.83 -2.68
C GLY A 101 -12.90 15.33 -3.84
N CYS A 102 -12.52 15.58 -5.10
CA CYS A 102 -13.34 15.21 -6.27
C CYS A 102 -13.43 13.70 -6.56
N GLN A 103 -12.63 12.88 -5.88
CA GLN A 103 -12.61 11.40 -5.95
C GLN A 103 -12.30 10.77 -7.32
N SER A 104 -11.98 11.56 -8.36
CA SER A 104 -11.59 11.04 -9.67
C SER A 104 -10.41 10.05 -9.59
N CYS A 105 -9.46 10.30 -8.68
CA CYS A 105 -8.33 9.40 -8.44
C CYS A 105 -8.72 8.08 -7.77
N VAL A 106 -9.82 8.04 -7.02
CA VAL A 106 -10.39 6.82 -6.42
C VAL A 106 -11.02 5.96 -7.52
N GLU A 107 -11.86 6.57 -8.35
CA GLU A 107 -12.54 5.90 -9.46
C GLU A 107 -11.56 5.37 -10.53
N ALA A 108 -10.53 6.14 -10.86
CA ALA A 108 -9.53 5.73 -11.86
C ALA A 108 -8.55 4.66 -11.36
N CYS A 109 -8.50 4.37 -10.06
CA CYS A 109 -7.51 3.44 -9.52
C CYS A 109 -7.96 1.98 -9.77
N PRO A 110 -7.22 1.18 -10.56
CA PRO A 110 -7.65 -0.19 -10.89
C PRO A 110 -7.68 -1.12 -9.67
N TYR A 111 -6.90 -0.80 -8.63
CA TYR A 111 -6.85 -1.57 -7.37
C TYR A 111 -8.03 -1.28 -6.44
N GLN A 112 -8.87 -0.29 -6.75
CA GLN A 112 -10.05 0.00 -5.94
C GLN A 112 -11.07 -1.15 -5.96
N ALA A 113 -11.04 -1.98 -7.01
CA ALA A 113 -11.88 -3.17 -7.15
C ALA A 113 -11.42 -4.38 -6.32
N ILE A 114 -10.27 -4.30 -5.63
CA ILE A 114 -9.73 -5.41 -4.82
C ILE A 114 -9.97 -5.12 -3.34
N GLY A 115 -10.77 -5.95 -2.68
CA GLY A 115 -11.05 -5.81 -1.24
C GLY A 115 -11.66 -4.45 -0.91
N ALA A 116 -11.07 -3.75 0.07
CA ALA A 116 -11.48 -2.39 0.46
C ALA A 116 -10.89 -1.27 -0.43
N GLY A 117 -10.12 -1.63 -1.46
CA GLY A 117 -9.40 -0.68 -2.31
C GLY A 117 -8.11 -0.15 -1.68
N VAL A 118 -7.53 0.88 -2.31
CA VAL A 118 -6.22 1.45 -1.91
C VAL A 118 -6.22 2.97 -1.78
N ARG A 119 -7.35 3.61 -2.07
CA ARG A 119 -7.62 5.02 -1.85
C ARG A 119 -8.93 5.17 -1.07
N THR A 120 -8.96 6.08 -0.12
CA THR A 120 -10.11 6.30 0.76
C THR A 120 -10.49 7.78 0.73
N TYR A 121 -11.74 8.09 0.46
CA TYR A 121 -12.24 9.46 0.62
C TYR A 121 -12.64 9.69 2.08
N LEU A 122 -12.10 10.74 2.70
CA LEU A 122 -12.39 11.07 4.09
C LEU A 122 -13.58 12.05 4.14
N GLU A 123 -14.80 11.51 4.27
CA GLU A 123 -16.03 12.31 4.25
C GLU A 123 -16.28 13.06 5.56
N ALA A 124 -15.92 12.46 6.70
CA ALA A 124 -16.12 13.01 8.03
C ALA A 124 -14.82 13.58 8.62
N GLU A 125 -14.94 14.30 9.74
CA GLU A 125 -13.75 14.66 10.51
C GLU A 125 -13.03 13.39 10.98
N PRO A 126 -11.68 13.35 10.94
CA PRO A 126 -10.93 12.18 11.36
C PRO A 126 -11.13 11.93 12.86
N GLU A 127 -11.69 10.76 13.17
CA GLU A 127 -11.82 10.28 14.55
C GLU A 127 -10.76 9.23 14.86
N PHE A 128 -10.20 9.31 16.07
CA PHE A 128 -9.18 8.40 16.57
C PHE A 128 -9.71 7.64 17.78
N LEU A 129 -9.25 6.39 17.95
CA LEU A 129 -9.72 5.48 19.01
C LEU A 129 -9.67 6.08 20.42
N VAL A 130 -8.66 6.90 20.71
CA VAL A 130 -8.45 7.55 22.03
C VAL A 130 -8.67 9.07 21.98
N GLY A 131 -9.27 9.57 20.89
CA GLY A 131 -9.57 10.99 20.68
C GLY A 131 -8.45 11.83 20.09
N PHE A 132 -7.24 11.30 19.93
CA PHE A 132 -6.09 11.97 19.31
C PHE A 132 -5.12 10.95 18.67
N PRO A 133 -4.27 11.36 17.71
CA PRO A 133 -3.25 10.49 17.12
C PRO A 133 -2.14 10.14 18.12
N VAL A 134 -1.71 8.88 18.14
CA VAL A 134 -0.72 8.35 19.11
C VAL A 134 0.51 7.70 18.46
N GLY A 135 0.59 7.75 17.13
CA GLY A 135 1.67 7.19 16.34
C GLY A 135 2.84 8.15 16.14
N ASN A 136 3.44 8.09 14.95
CA ASN A 136 4.60 8.92 14.61
C ASN A 136 4.20 10.41 14.55
N SER A 137 4.98 11.30 15.18
CA SER A 137 4.75 12.75 15.15
C SER A 137 4.94 13.36 13.77
N GLU A 138 5.77 12.75 12.93
CA GLU A 138 6.08 13.22 11.57
C GLU A 138 5.10 12.68 10.52
N ALA A 139 4.12 11.86 10.93
CA ALA A 139 3.10 11.37 10.01
C ALA A 139 2.17 12.53 9.57
N PRO A 140 1.71 12.54 8.31
CA PRO A 140 0.84 13.59 7.80
C PRO A 140 -0.45 13.73 8.60
N ALA A 141 -0.93 14.97 8.73
CA ALA A 141 -2.26 15.21 9.28
C ALA A 141 -3.35 14.73 8.31
N HIS A 142 -4.43 14.18 8.85
CA HIS A 142 -5.58 13.74 8.08
C HIS A 142 -6.60 14.87 7.97
N VAL A 143 -7.08 15.14 6.76
CA VAL A 143 -7.93 16.31 6.47
C VAL A 143 -9.24 15.87 5.84
N LYS A 144 -10.36 16.27 6.43
CA LYS A 144 -11.70 16.01 5.89
C LYS A 144 -11.85 16.54 4.45
N ASN A 145 -12.68 15.87 3.65
CA ASN A 145 -12.94 16.13 2.25
C ASN A 145 -11.70 15.98 1.35
N THR A 146 -10.73 15.18 1.77
CA THR A 146 -9.57 14.82 0.96
C THR A 146 -9.52 13.31 0.72
N VAL A 147 -8.65 12.90 -0.20
CA VAL A 147 -8.41 11.47 -0.48
C VAL A 147 -7.13 11.05 0.22
N GLU A 148 -7.20 9.92 0.88
CA GLU A 148 -6.17 9.26 1.66
C GLU A 148 -5.64 8.04 0.91
N LYS A 149 -4.35 7.74 1.06
CA LYS A 149 -3.73 6.52 0.50
C LYS A 149 -2.38 6.24 1.15
N CYS A 150 -1.92 4.98 1.02
CA CYS A 150 -0.54 4.62 1.35
C CYS A 150 0.46 5.63 0.74
N ASN A 151 1.33 6.15 1.58
CA ASN A 151 2.37 7.14 1.24
C ASN A 151 3.77 6.51 1.20
N LEU A 152 3.83 5.17 1.18
CA LEU A 152 5.03 4.34 1.30
C LEU A 152 5.86 4.61 2.57
N CYS A 153 5.29 5.26 3.59
CA CYS A 153 6.01 5.73 4.77
C CYS A 153 7.20 6.64 4.41
N TYR A 154 7.00 7.60 3.49
CA TYR A 154 8.06 8.53 3.09
C TYR A 154 8.73 9.21 4.29
N GLN A 155 7.99 9.48 5.36
CA GLN A 155 8.49 10.09 6.59
C GLN A 155 9.51 9.22 7.33
N ARG A 156 9.44 7.89 7.17
CA ARG A 156 10.44 6.95 7.70
C ARG A 156 11.62 6.82 6.75
N ILE A 157 11.32 6.65 5.46
CA ILE A 157 12.34 6.42 4.43
C ILE A 157 13.30 7.61 4.34
N SER A 158 12.83 8.84 4.53
CA SER A 158 13.69 10.03 4.56
C SER A 158 14.74 10.01 5.67
N GLU A 159 14.52 9.23 6.74
CA GLU A 159 15.44 9.06 7.87
C GLU A 159 16.30 7.78 7.74
N GLY A 160 16.12 7.01 6.67
CA GLY A 160 16.80 5.73 6.45
C GLY A 160 16.10 4.52 7.06
N ASP A 161 14.90 4.70 7.63
CA ASP A 161 14.11 3.62 8.20
C ASP A 161 13.28 2.86 7.15
N LEU A 162 12.93 1.62 7.48
CA LEU A 162 12.02 0.81 6.65
C LEU A 162 10.56 1.28 6.81
N PRO A 163 9.70 1.10 5.80
CA PRO A 163 8.27 1.30 5.98
C PRO A 163 7.72 0.42 7.10
N ALA A 164 6.84 0.96 7.95
CA ALA A 164 6.37 0.24 9.14
C ALA A 164 5.67 -1.09 8.83
N CYS A 165 5.03 -1.23 7.67
CA CYS A 165 4.44 -2.51 7.27
C CYS A 165 5.47 -3.60 6.95
N VAL A 166 6.68 -3.21 6.54
CA VAL A 166 7.81 -4.11 6.26
C VAL A 166 8.46 -4.50 7.58
N GLU A 167 8.81 -3.51 8.40
CA GLU A 167 9.44 -3.72 9.70
C GLU A 167 8.55 -4.50 10.67
N GLY A 168 7.25 -4.20 10.69
CA GLY A 168 6.27 -4.88 11.53
C GLY A 168 5.87 -6.29 11.07
N CYS A 169 6.49 -6.84 10.01
CA CYS A 169 6.16 -8.17 9.50
C CYS A 169 6.91 -9.27 10.28
N PRO A 170 6.23 -10.08 11.11
CA PRO A 170 6.91 -11.05 11.98
C PRO A 170 7.56 -12.21 11.22
N THR A 171 7.13 -12.47 9.98
CA THR A 171 7.66 -13.55 9.15
C THR A 171 8.63 -13.07 8.08
N TYR A 172 8.96 -11.76 8.06
CA TYR A 172 9.81 -11.16 7.03
C TYR A 172 9.33 -11.51 5.62
N ALA A 173 8.01 -11.40 5.41
CA ALA A 173 7.37 -11.65 4.12
C ALA A 173 7.47 -10.45 3.17
N MET A 174 7.83 -9.26 3.67
CA MET A 174 7.96 -8.05 2.85
C MET A 174 9.41 -7.60 2.78
N THR A 175 9.83 -7.13 1.61
CA THR A 175 11.15 -6.57 1.36
C THR A 175 11.01 -5.28 0.59
N PHE A 176 11.50 -4.18 1.16
CA PHE A 176 11.50 -2.85 0.57
C PHE A 176 12.87 -2.51 -0.01
N GLY A 177 12.90 -1.72 -1.08
CA GLY A 177 14.13 -1.18 -1.63
C GLY A 177 13.93 -0.44 -2.93
N ASP A 178 15.04 0.02 -3.51
CA ASP A 178 15.07 0.66 -4.82
C ASP A 178 15.11 -0.38 -5.94
N LEU A 179 14.10 -0.36 -6.81
CA LEU A 179 13.96 -1.22 -7.98
C LEU A 179 14.94 -0.87 -9.11
N ASN A 180 15.52 0.34 -9.09
CA ASN A 180 16.55 0.75 -10.05
C ASN A 180 17.95 0.32 -9.61
N ASP A 181 18.14 -0.02 -8.33
CA ASP A 181 19.40 -0.57 -7.82
C ASP A 181 19.41 -2.09 -7.96
N PRO A 182 20.24 -2.69 -8.85
CA PRO A 182 20.33 -4.13 -9.00
C PRO A 182 20.92 -4.82 -7.76
N GLU A 183 21.63 -4.08 -6.90
CA GLU A 183 22.21 -4.62 -5.67
C GLU A 183 21.24 -4.59 -4.48
N SER A 184 20.07 -3.96 -4.62
CA SER A 184 19.05 -3.95 -3.57
C SER A 184 18.45 -5.35 -3.35
N ASP A 185 18.07 -5.64 -2.11
CA ASP A 185 17.49 -6.94 -1.75
C ASP A 185 16.23 -7.25 -2.56
N ILE A 186 15.40 -6.23 -2.83
CA ILE A 186 14.19 -6.39 -3.64
C ILE A 186 14.53 -6.77 -5.09
N SER A 187 15.51 -6.12 -5.73
CA SER A 187 15.91 -6.39 -7.11
C SER A 187 16.48 -7.81 -7.24
N LYS A 188 17.32 -8.22 -6.29
CA LYS A 188 17.86 -9.60 -6.21
C LYS A 188 16.74 -10.62 -6.07
N LEU A 189 15.79 -10.39 -5.15
CA LEU A 189 14.67 -11.31 -4.94
C LEU A 189 13.77 -11.46 -6.18
N ILE A 190 13.47 -10.36 -6.87
CA ILE A 190 12.64 -10.38 -8.08
C ILE A 190 13.37 -11.07 -9.24
N ALA A 191 14.70 -10.95 -9.33
CA ALA A 191 15.50 -11.61 -10.35
C ALA A 191 15.65 -13.12 -10.10
N GLU A 192 15.72 -13.55 -8.85
CA GLU A 192 15.94 -14.95 -8.46
C GLU A 192 14.66 -15.78 -8.38
N ARG A 193 13.51 -15.15 -8.12
CA ARG A 193 12.24 -15.85 -7.86
C ARG A 193 11.15 -15.50 -8.85
N GLU A 194 10.26 -16.45 -9.09
CA GLU A 194 9.02 -16.16 -9.81
C GLU A 194 8.21 -15.13 -9.03
N SER A 195 7.83 -14.06 -9.71
CA SER A 195 7.03 -12.99 -9.15
C SER A 195 5.97 -12.54 -10.14
N GLU A 196 4.90 -11.97 -9.62
CA GLU A 196 3.85 -11.36 -10.41
C GLU A 196 3.51 -9.97 -9.90
N GLN A 197 2.82 -9.20 -10.73
CA GLN A 197 2.28 -7.90 -10.38
C GLN A 197 0.78 -7.91 -10.62
N LEU A 198 0.04 -7.16 -9.80
CA LEU A 198 -1.41 -7.15 -9.90
C LEU A 198 -1.89 -6.27 -11.06
N LEU A 199 -2.86 -6.78 -11.81
CA LEU A 199 -3.58 -6.06 -12.86
C LEU A 199 -2.65 -5.47 -13.93
N VAL A 200 -1.69 -6.26 -14.42
CA VAL A 200 -0.73 -5.83 -15.46
C VAL A 200 -1.41 -5.29 -16.73
N ASP A 201 -2.57 -5.83 -17.09
CA ASP A 201 -3.36 -5.41 -18.25
C ASP A 201 -3.87 -3.95 -18.14
N ALA A 202 -3.89 -3.37 -16.93
CA ALA A 202 -4.23 -1.96 -16.73
C ALA A 202 -3.12 -1.00 -17.19
N GLY A 203 -1.93 -1.49 -17.55
CA GLY A 203 -0.84 -0.68 -18.10
C GLY A 203 -0.20 0.31 -17.12
N THR A 204 -0.48 0.18 -15.82
CA THR A 204 -0.02 1.13 -14.79
C THR A 204 1.44 0.91 -14.37
N GLY A 205 2.02 -0.27 -14.62
CA GLY A 205 3.39 -0.62 -14.21
C GLY A 205 3.56 -0.56 -12.68
N PRO A 206 2.95 -1.48 -11.91
CA PRO A 206 2.98 -1.45 -10.45
C PRO A 206 4.42 -1.48 -9.90
N CYS A 207 4.63 -1.00 -8.68
CA CYS A 207 5.93 -1.10 -7.99
C CYS A 207 5.88 -2.09 -6.81
N MET A 208 4.78 -2.83 -6.68
CA MET A 208 4.70 -3.97 -5.76
C MET A 208 4.83 -5.26 -6.55
N TYR A 209 5.55 -6.21 -5.97
CA TYR A 209 5.79 -7.53 -6.54
C TYR A 209 5.32 -8.58 -5.57
N TYR A 210 4.70 -9.63 -6.09
CA TYR A 210 4.17 -10.73 -5.31
C TYR A 210 4.94 -12.00 -5.67
N LEU A 211 5.82 -12.45 -4.77
CA LEU A 211 6.69 -13.61 -4.98
C LEU A 211 5.90 -14.89 -4.70
N LYS A 212 6.12 -15.90 -5.55
CA LYS A 212 5.53 -17.23 -5.43
C LYS A 212 6.44 -18.23 -4.71
#